data_AF-A0A0N7ZAD9-F1
#
_entry.id   AF-A0A0N7ZAD9-F1
#
_cell.length_a   1.000
_cell.length_b   1.000
_cell.length_c   1.000
_cell.angle_alpha   90.00
_cell.angle_beta   90.00
_cell.angle_gamma   90.00
#
_symmetry.space_group_name_H-M   'P 1'
#
loop_
_entity.id
_entity.type
_entity.pdbx_description
1 polymer ?
#
loop_
_entity_poly.entity_id
_entity_poly.type
_entity_poly.pdbx_seq_one_letter_code
_entity_poly.pdbx_strand_id
1 'polypeptide(L)'
;MIVCAPWATEAFSCLANDMDHSDCCRERGLPPLCVELCSGNVTKIDFKYFRCVDYFNEYRSCLMKGYNVLPGPPRDVGVSNVHANFVLLHWSPPEMLGNSVTTYHAYFRPIQPSRECESKWFINNLEVSYHGVYTQSSPFVLEKLCEDTEYEIYVQAVNKHGTGDPSARVLFRTPSIVHERKLEETSYNVTHCCVSVQISPGCMPLCDYNARMSHVRMLATTCSGELPNILRCAVGGRNHQPCCQRRGVPESCMSLCAGTFSSQATPAVCMPYIGNIMMCLEEGKAVKGLSWLAALVDRLSVVMVF
;
A
#
# COMPACT_ATOMS: atom_id res chain seq x y z
N MET A 1 9.23 -13.33 -41.06
CA MET A 1 10.24 -12.63 -41.87
C MET A 1 10.89 -11.59 -40.96
N ILE A 2 12.11 -11.81 -40.47
CA ILE A 2 12.81 -10.83 -39.62
C ILE A 2 13.62 -9.95 -40.55
N VAL A 3 12.96 -8.88 -41.00
CA VAL A 3 13.47 -7.95 -42.00
C VAL A 3 14.73 -7.22 -41.50
N CYS A 4 14.97 -7.20 -40.19
CA CYS A 4 16.08 -6.47 -39.56
C CYS A 4 17.34 -7.31 -39.25
N ALA A 5 17.37 -8.60 -39.59
CA ALA A 5 18.48 -9.50 -39.21
C ALA A 5 19.89 -9.01 -39.63
N PRO A 6 20.08 -8.35 -40.80
CA PRO A 6 21.39 -7.83 -41.19
C PRO A 6 21.91 -6.67 -40.32
N TRP A 7 21.02 -5.91 -39.67
CA TRP A 7 21.38 -4.74 -38.83
C TRP A 7 21.24 -5.04 -37.34
N ALA A 8 21.07 -6.31 -36.98
CA ALA A 8 20.80 -6.67 -35.61
C ALA A 8 21.99 -6.31 -34.71
N THR A 9 23.22 -6.54 -35.17
CA THR A 9 24.46 -6.15 -34.49
C THR A 9 24.52 -4.66 -34.14
N GLU A 10 24.25 -3.79 -35.12
CA GLU A 10 24.21 -2.34 -34.94
C GLU A 10 23.07 -1.91 -34.01
N ALA A 11 21.90 -2.56 -34.13
CA ALA A 11 20.76 -2.27 -33.28
C ALA A 11 21.06 -2.57 -31.80
N PHE A 12 21.64 -3.73 -31.49
CA PHE A 12 21.99 -4.12 -30.12
C PHE A 12 23.13 -3.28 -29.55
N SER A 13 24.12 -2.92 -30.36
CA SER A 13 25.17 -1.97 -29.96
C SER A 13 24.60 -0.59 -29.61
N CYS A 14 23.75 -0.02 -30.47
CA CYS A 14 23.07 1.26 -30.22
C CYS A 14 22.15 1.19 -28.99
N LEU A 15 21.43 0.08 -28.79
CA LEU A 15 20.55 -0.11 -27.63
C LEU A 15 21.32 -0.28 -26.32
N ALA A 16 22.58 -0.70 -26.34
CA ALA A 16 23.43 -0.74 -25.16
C ALA A 16 24.00 0.64 -24.81
N ASN A 17 24.03 1.58 -25.77
CA ASN A 17 24.57 2.94 -25.63
C ASN A 17 25.99 2.95 -25.04
N ASP A 18 26.86 2.10 -25.60
CA ASP A 18 28.26 1.92 -25.18
C ASP A 18 28.45 1.52 -23.71
N MET A 19 27.41 1.01 -23.05
CA MET A 19 27.45 0.50 -21.68
C MET A 19 27.26 -1.01 -21.65
N ASP A 20 28.01 -1.69 -20.79
CA ASP A 20 27.85 -3.13 -20.56
C ASP A 20 26.82 -3.37 -19.44
N HIS A 21 25.66 -3.91 -19.81
CA HIS A 21 24.57 -4.21 -18.86
C HIS A 21 24.60 -5.66 -18.36
N SER A 22 25.67 -6.41 -18.64
CA SER A 22 25.77 -7.85 -18.37
C SER A 22 25.57 -8.23 -16.89
N ASP A 23 26.02 -7.39 -15.95
CA ASP A 23 25.85 -7.63 -14.52
C ASP A 23 24.37 -7.61 -14.12
N CYS A 24 23.63 -6.57 -14.54
CA CYS A 24 22.19 -6.48 -14.32
C CYS A 24 21.44 -7.67 -14.92
N CYS A 25 21.83 -8.08 -16.13
CA CYS A 25 21.20 -9.21 -16.81
C CYS A 25 21.45 -10.55 -16.09
N ARG A 26 22.69 -10.77 -15.61
CA ARG A 26 23.02 -11.97 -14.82
C ARG A 26 22.23 -12.02 -13.51
N GLU A 27 22.12 -10.89 -12.81
CA GLU A 27 21.32 -10.79 -11.57
C GLU A 27 19.84 -11.07 -11.80
N ARG A 28 19.29 -10.71 -12.96
CA ARG A 28 17.90 -11.00 -13.36
C ARG A 28 17.70 -12.40 -13.94
N GLY A 29 18.74 -13.24 -13.94
CA GLY A 29 18.64 -14.65 -14.31
C GLY A 29 18.66 -14.92 -15.81
N LEU A 30 19.17 -14.00 -16.63
CA LEU A 30 19.32 -14.26 -18.07
C LEU A 30 20.33 -15.39 -18.30
N PRO A 31 20.04 -16.36 -19.20
CA PRO A 31 20.99 -17.39 -19.59
C PRO A 31 22.27 -16.77 -20.18
N PRO A 32 23.44 -17.41 -20.04
CA PRO A 32 24.71 -16.85 -20.52
C PRO A 32 24.70 -16.37 -21.98
N LEU A 33 24.03 -17.10 -22.88
CA LEU A 33 23.88 -16.66 -24.28
C LEU A 33 23.14 -15.32 -24.39
N CYS A 34 22.09 -15.12 -23.59
CA CYS A 34 21.26 -13.92 -23.66
C CYS A 34 21.94 -12.71 -23.01
N VAL A 35 22.85 -12.95 -22.06
CA VAL A 35 23.69 -11.90 -21.44
C VAL A 35 24.60 -11.24 -22.49
N GLU A 36 25.03 -11.95 -23.54
CA GLU A 36 25.83 -11.36 -24.63
C GLU A 36 25.11 -10.18 -25.30
N LEU A 37 23.78 -10.24 -25.40
CA LEU A 37 22.96 -9.15 -25.94
C LEU A 37 23.00 -7.89 -25.05
N CYS A 38 23.24 -8.06 -23.75
CA CYS A 38 23.26 -6.97 -22.76
C CYS A 38 24.50 -6.09 -22.84
N SER A 39 25.62 -6.62 -23.35
CA SER A 39 26.83 -5.83 -23.55
C SER A 39 26.80 -4.99 -24.83
N GLY A 40 25.84 -5.26 -25.73
CA GLY A 40 25.82 -4.70 -27.09
C GLY A 40 26.93 -5.21 -28.01
N ASN A 41 27.88 -6.01 -27.50
CA ASN A 41 29.00 -6.58 -28.25
C ASN A 41 28.61 -7.87 -28.98
N VAL A 42 27.60 -7.76 -29.84
CA VAL A 42 27.08 -8.88 -30.61
C VAL A 42 27.75 -8.86 -31.99
N THR A 43 28.41 -9.96 -32.37
CA THR A 43 29.07 -10.08 -33.69
C THR A 43 28.21 -10.81 -34.72
N LYS A 44 27.31 -11.68 -34.26
CA LYS A 44 26.36 -12.41 -35.11
C LYS A 44 25.13 -12.85 -34.32
N ILE A 45 23.95 -12.56 -34.86
CA ILE A 45 22.68 -13.07 -34.31
C ILE A 45 22.19 -14.21 -35.20
N ASP A 46 22.16 -15.41 -34.64
CA ASP A 46 21.61 -16.60 -35.27
C ASP A 46 20.32 -17.08 -34.56
N PHE A 47 19.75 -18.19 -35.03
CA PHE A 47 18.51 -18.72 -34.50
C PHE A 47 18.58 -19.16 -33.02
N LYS A 48 19.77 -19.32 -32.43
CA LYS A 48 19.90 -19.69 -31.01
C LYS A 48 19.45 -18.56 -30.10
N TYR A 49 19.46 -17.31 -30.56
CA TYR A 49 19.01 -16.14 -29.79
C TYR A 49 17.49 -16.02 -29.72
N PHE A 50 16.72 -16.81 -30.50
CA PHE A 50 15.26 -16.83 -30.35
C PHE A 50 14.80 -17.25 -28.96
N ARG A 51 15.59 -18.09 -28.27
CA ARG A 51 15.33 -18.45 -26.87
C ARG A 51 15.48 -17.29 -25.88
N CYS A 52 16.07 -16.17 -26.31
CA CYS A 52 16.24 -14.98 -25.49
C CYS A 52 15.00 -14.05 -25.54
N VAL A 53 14.05 -14.30 -26.44
CA VAL A 53 12.81 -13.50 -26.55
C VAL A 53 12.00 -13.58 -25.25
N ASP A 54 12.02 -14.73 -24.57
CA ASP A 54 11.33 -14.91 -23.28
C ASP A 54 11.90 -14.01 -22.17
N TYR A 55 13.13 -13.53 -22.32
CA TYR A 55 13.84 -12.66 -21.37
C TYR A 55 13.89 -11.20 -21.83
N PHE A 56 13.11 -10.84 -22.86
CA PHE A 56 13.16 -9.49 -23.46
C PHE A 56 12.78 -8.40 -22.45
N ASN A 57 11.88 -8.71 -21.51
CA ASN A 57 11.44 -7.75 -20.48
C ASN A 57 12.57 -7.44 -19.49
N GLU A 58 13.27 -8.47 -19.01
CA GLU A 58 14.40 -8.35 -18.09
C GLU A 58 15.58 -7.66 -18.78
N TYR A 59 15.88 -8.04 -20.03
CA TYR A 59 16.87 -7.37 -20.88
C TYR A 59 16.57 -5.87 -21.03
N ARG A 60 15.35 -5.53 -21.47
CA ARG A 60 14.92 -4.13 -21.64
C ARG A 60 14.99 -3.36 -20.32
N SER A 61 14.60 -3.98 -19.20
CA SER A 61 14.68 -3.37 -17.87
C SER A 61 16.12 -2.96 -17.53
N CYS A 62 17.11 -3.80 -17.83
CA CYS A 62 18.52 -3.47 -17.63
C CYS A 62 19.00 -2.30 -18.49
N LEU A 63 18.65 -2.28 -19.78
CA LEU A 63 19.00 -1.14 -20.64
C LEU A 63 18.43 0.17 -20.11
N MET A 64 17.13 0.17 -19.74
CA MET A 64 16.46 1.36 -19.24
C MET A 64 17.03 1.80 -17.88
N LYS A 65 17.49 0.85 -17.06
CA LYS A 65 18.22 1.15 -15.82
C LYS A 65 19.53 1.86 -16.11
N GLY A 66 20.33 1.37 -17.06
CA GLY A 66 21.57 2.03 -17.46
C GLY A 66 21.37 3.43 -18.06
N TYR A 67 20.22 3.68 -18.72
CA TYR A 67 19.84 5.01 -19.19
C TYR A 67 19.41 5.97 -18.07
N ASN A 68 19.29 5.51 -16.82
CA ASN A 68 18.81 6.30 -15.68
C ASN A 68 17.44 6.96 -15.94
N VAL A 69 16.57 6.30 -16.71
CA VAL A 69 15.22 6.79 -17.02
C VAL A 69 14.12 6.11 -16.20
N LEU A 70 14.48 5.12 -15.39
CA LEU A 70 13.55 4.39 -14.52
C LEU A 70 13.46 5.06 -13.14
N PRO A 71 12.28 5.04 -12.49
CA PRO A 71 12.15 5.57 -11.15
C PRO A 71 12.97 4.73 -10.16
N GLY A 72 13.41 5.37 -9.08
CA GLY A 72 14.01 4.67 -7.95
C GLY A 72 12.99 3.79 -7.20
N PRO A 73 13.43 3.07 -6.17
CA PRO A 73 12.53 2.30 -5.32
C PRO A 73 11.59 3.23 -4.51
N PRO A 74 10.31 2.87 -4.34
CA PRO A 74 9.43 3.52 -3.36
C PRO A 74 10.04 3.50 -1.96
N ARG A 75 9.80 4.56 -1.19
CA ARG A 75 10.34 4.74 0.16
C ARG A 75 9.28 4.50 1.22
N ASP A 76 9.70 4.30 2.47
CA ASP A 76 8.81 4.17 3.64
C ASP A 76 7.67 3.15 3.44
N VAL A 77 7.99 2.05 2.75
CA VAL A 77 7.02 0.99 2.49
C VAL A 77 6.69 0.31 3.80
N GLY A 78 5.40 0.24 4.11
CA GLY A 78 4.91 -0.36 5.34
C GLY A 78 3.48 -0.86 5.17
N VAL A 79 3.08 -1.73 6.09
CA VAL A 79 1.70 -2.16 6.22
C VAL A 79 1.14 -1.69 7.55
N SER A 80 -0.08 -1.20 7.50
CA SER A 80 -0.93 -0.99 8.64
C SER A 80 -2.24 -1.73 8.39
N ASN A 81 -3.18 -1.63 9.31
CA ASN A 81 -4.53 -2.13 9.14
C ASN A 81 -4.59 -3.62 8.76
N VAL A 82 -3.87 -4.47 9.49
CA VAL A 82 -3.76 -5.90 9.20
C VAL A 82 -5.00 -6.66 9.68
N HIS A 83 -5.75 -7.21 8.73
CA HIS A 83 -6.94 -8.04 8.91
C HIS A 83 -6.69 -9.47 8.47
N ALA A 84 -7.63 -10.38 8.79
CA ALA A 84 -7.52 -11.77 8.37
C ALA A 84 -7.46 -11.93 6.83
N ASN A 85 -8.01 -10.99 6.07
CA ASN A 85 -8.08 -11.09 4.60
C ASN A 85 -7.63 -9.83 3.83
N PHE A 86 -7.23 -8.75 4.50
CA PHE A 86 -6.69 -7.56 3.84
C PHE A 86 -5.67 -6.81 4.71
N VAL A 87 -4.87 -5.94 4.09
CA VAL A 87 -4.01 -4.97 4.77
C VAL A 87 -4.08 -3.60 4.10
N LEU A 88 -3.71 -2.53 4.80
CA LEU A 88 -3.43 -1.23 4.18
C LEU A 88 -1.93 -1.10 3.92
N LEU A 89 -1.56 -1.10 2.65
CA LEU A 89 -0.20 -0.87 2.19
C LEU A 89 0.03 0.63 1.97
N HIS A 90 1.12 1.17 2.49
CA HIS A 90 1.48 2.57 2.29
C HIS A 90 2.96 2.72 1.93
N TRP A 91 3.27 3.78 1.19
CA TRP A 91 4.62 4.16 0.77
C TRP A 91 4.70 5.65 0.40
N SER A 92 5.93 6.15 0.33
CA SER A 92 6.33 7.45 -0.20
C SER A 92 6.88 7.30 -1.63
N PRO A 93 6.71 8.30 -2.51
CA PRO A 93 7.31 8.27 -3.85
C PRO A 93 8.84 8.10 -3.81
N PRO A 94 9.43 7.51 -4.87
CA PRO A 94 10.87 7.41 -5.02
C PRO A 94 11.55 8.78 -4.98
N GLU A 95 12.78 8.82 -4.45
CA GLU A 95 13.61 10.03 -4.50
C GLU A 95 14.07 10.32 -5.94
N MET A 96 14.54 9.29 -6.65
CA MET A 96 14.93 9.41 -8.05
C MET A 96 13.70 9.28 -8.96
N LEU A 97 13.46 10.31 -9.76
CA LEU A 97 12.39 10.37 -10.77
C LEU A 97 10.97 10.05 -10.23
N GLY A 98 10.70 10.36 -8.96
CA GLY A 98 9.39 10.12 -8.33
C GLY A 98 8.22 10.84 -9.01
N ASN A 99 8.48 12.00 -9.62
CA ASN A 99 7.51 12.77 -10.40
C ASN A 99 7.18 12.14 -11.77
N SER A 100 8.00 11.21 -12.26
CA SER A 100 7.75 10.50 -13.52
C SER A 100 6.82 9.30 -13.35
N VAL A 101 6.54 8.89 -12.11
CA VAL A 101 5.79 7.68 -11.80
C VAL A 101 4.33 7.82 -12.22
N THR A 102 3.85 6.84 -12.97
CA THR A 102 2.46 6.78 -13.46
C THR A 102 1.64 5.73 -12.73
N THR A 103 2.27 4.66 -12.25
CA THR A 103 1.62 3.59 -11.49
C THR A 103 2.63 2.89 -10.59
N TYR A 104 2.13 2.11 -9.64
CA TYR A 104 2.90 1.26 -8.74
C TYR A 104 2.43 -0.19 -8.91
N HIS A 105 3.36 -1.13 -8.79
CA HIS A 105 3.08 -2.56 -8.67
C HIS A 105 3.46 -3.02 -7.28
N ALA A 106 2.50 -3.60 -6.55
CA ALA A 106 2.77 -4.30 -5.31
C ALA A 106 2.84 -5.81 -5.58
N TYR A 107 3.88 -6.45 -5.08
CA TYR A 107 4.12 -7.88 -5.19
C TYR A 107 4.14 -8.51 -3.81
N PHE A 108 3.34 -9.55 -3.60
CA PHE A 108 3.21 -10.21 -2.31
C PHE A 108 3.12 -11.73 -2.47
N ARG A 109 3.57 -12.45 -1.45
CA ARG A 109 3.48 -13.91 -1.38
C ARG A 109 3.42 -14.41 0.07
N PRO A 110 2.80 -15.56 0.35
CA PRO A 110 2.93 -16.21 1.64
C PRO A 110 4.34 -16.82 1.81
N ILE A 111 4.95 -16.73 3.00
CA ILE A 111 6.26 -17.35 3.29
C ILE A 111 6.09 -18.82 3.69
N GLN A 112 4.99 -19.13 4.38
CA GLN A 112 4.61 -20.49 4.78
C GLN A 112 3.09 -20.61 4.57
N PRO A 113 2.63 -20.92 3.34
CA PRO A 113 1.21 -21.00 3.08
C PRO A 113 0.58 -22.11 3.92
N SER A 114 -0.50 -21.80 4.62
CA SER A 114 -1.34 -22.85 5.22
C SER A 114 -1.95 -23.71 4.12
N ARG A 115 -2.27 -24.99 4.38
CA ARG A 115 -2.91 -25.88 3.37
C ARG A 115 -4.15 -25.27 2.71
N GLU A 116 -4.88 -24.44 3.45
CA GLU A 116 -6.05 -23.72 2.95
C GLU A 116 -5.64 -22.57 2.02
N CYS A 117 -4.55 -21.86 2.33
CA CYS A 117 -3.97 -20.83 1.48
C CYS A 117 -3.30 -21.38 0.22
N GLU A 118 -2.64 -22.55 0.33
CA GLU A 118 -2.01 -23.27 -0.77
C GLU A 118 -2.99 -23.43 -1.95
N SER A 119 -4.22 -23.88 -1.70
CA SER A 119 -5.23 -24.08 -2.75
C SER A 119 -5.57 -22.84 -3.57
N LYS A 120 -5.29 -21.63 -3.06
CA LYS A 120 -5.54 -20.34 -3.74
C LYS A 120 -4.30 -19.80 -4.47
N TRP A 121 -3.11 -20.26 -4.10
CA TRP A 121 -1.81 -19.73 -4.58
C TRP A 121 -1.02 -20.74 -5.44
N PHE A 122 -1.51 -21.97 -5.60
CA PHE A 122 -1.00 -22.93 -6.59
C PHE A 122 -1.83 -22.91 -7.87
N ILE A 123 -1.16 -22.76 -9.01
CA ILE A 123 -1.78 -22.96 -10.33
C ILE A 123 -1.16 -24.23 -10.92
N ASN A 124 -1.97 -25.24 -11.23
CA ASN A 124 -1.51 -26.51 -11.82
C ASN A 124 -0.37 -27.19 -11.05
N ASN A 125 -0.39 -27.13 -9.71
CA ASN A 125 0.68 -27.63 -8.81
C ASN A 125 2.04 -26.93 -8.99
N LEU A 126 2.07 -25.75 -9.62
CA LEU A 126 3.25 -24.90 -9.71
C LEU A 126 3.16 -23.81 -8.65
N GLU A 127 4.22 -23.69 -7.83
CA GLU A 127 4.36 -22.64 -6.83
C GLU A 127 4.41 -21.26 -7.51
N VAL A 128 3.45 -20.39 -7.21
CA VAL A 128 3.47 -19.01 -7.70
C VAL A 128 4.46 -18.23 -6.85
N SER A 129 5.49 -17.67 -7.50
CA SER A 129 6.56 -16.94 -6.80
C SER A 129 6.04 -15.67 -6.11
N TYR A 130 5.26 -14.84 -6.81
CA TYR A 130 4.63 -13.63 -6.29
C TYR A 130 3.32 -13.33 -7.04
N HIS A 131 2.32 -12.83 -6.32
CA HIS A 131 1.14 -12.23 -6.93
C HIS A 131 1.35 -10.71 -7.04
N GLY A 132 1.03 -10.14 -8.20
CA GLY A 132 1.18 -8.71 -8.50
C GLY A 132 -0.16 -7.99 -8.59
N VAL A 133 -0.26 -6.81 -8.01
CA VAL A 133 -1.41 -5.90 -8.16
C VAL A 133 -0.96 -4.50 -8.54
N TYR A 134 -1.78 -3.82 -9.34
CA TYR A 134 -1.51 -2.50 -9.90
C TYR A 134 -2.29 -1.44 -9.11
N THR A 135 -1.67 -0.31 -8.80
CA THR A 135 -2.32 0.82 -8.13
C THR A 135 -1.68 2.14 -8.52
N GLN A 136 -2.48 3.21 -8.62
CA GLN A 136 -1.99 4.53 -9.01
C GLN A 136 -1.42 5.33 -7.84
N SER A 137 -1.84 5.06 -6.60
CA SER A 137 -1.44 5.88 -5.45
C SER A 137 -1.39 5.08 -4.14
N SER A 138 -0.66 5.67 -3.19
CA SER A 138 -0.61 5.29 -1.77
C SER A 138 -1.60 6.17 -0.99
N PRO A 139 -2.28 5.65 0.05
CA PRO A 139 -2.26 4.26 0.49
C PRO A 139 -3.16 3.35 -0.38
N PHE A 140 -2.98 2.04 -0.29
CA PHE A 140 -3.72 1.04 -1.07
C PHE A 140 -4.18 -0.13 -0.20
N VAL A 141 -5.46 -0.52 -0.34
CA VAL A 141 -6.02 -1.68 0.36
C VAL A 141 -5.70 -2.95 -0.43
N LEU A 142 -4.83 -3.78 0.12
CA LEU A 142 -4.48 -5.08 -0.45
C LEU A 142 -5.38 -6.16 0.13
N GLU A 143 -6.30 -6.68 -0.69
CA GLU A 143 -7.30 -7.67 -0.30
C GLU A 143 -6.94 -9.10 -0.71
N LYS A 144 -7.82 -10.05 -0.39
CA LYS A 144 -7.75 -11.48 -0.76
C LYS A 144 -6.55 -12.21 -0.15
N LEU A 145 -6.14 -11.78 1.03
CA LEU A 145 -5.15 -12.47 1.85
C LEU A 145 -5.79 -13.69 2.53
N CYS A 146 -4.94 -14.65 2.87
CA CYS A 146 -5.28 -15.78 3.70
C CYS A 146 -5.15 -15.38 5.17
N GLU A 147 -6.02 -15.92 6.02
CA GLU A 147 -5.94 -15.74 7.47
C GLU A 147 -4.78 -16.53 8.07
N ASP A 148 -4.33 -16.13 9.26
CA ASP A 148 -3.21 -16.75 10.00
C ASP A 148 -1.98 -17.08 9.12
N THR A 149 -1.63 -16.16 8.22
CA THR A 149 -0.60 -16.39 7.19
C THR A 149 0.43 -15.27 7.23
N GLU A 150 1.71 -15.66 7.22
CA GLU A 150 2.82 -14.72 7.11
C GLU A 150 3.10 -14.40 5.64
N TYR A 151 3.18 -13.12 5.33
CA TYR A 151 3.38 -12.58 4.01
C TYR A 151 4.66 -11.78 3.92
N GLU A 152 5.27 -11.84 2.73
CA GLU A 152 6.33 -10.95 2.27
C GLU A 152 5.77 -10.06 1.16
N ILE A 153 5.98 -8.74 1.25
CA ILE A 153 5.53 -7.76 0.25
C ILE A 153 6.61 -6.73 -0.11
N TYR A 154 6.62 -6.28 -1.37
CA TYR A 154 7.37 -5.10 -1.83
C TYR A 154 6.60 -4.34 -2.91
N VAL A 155 7.03 -3.11 -3.18
CA VAL A 155 6.42 -2.23 -4.18
C VAL A 155 7.48 -1.77 -5.18
N GLN A 156 7.11 -1.67 -6.45
CA GLN A 156 7.89 -1.05 -7.52
C GLN A 156 7.15 0.14 -8.11
N ALA A 157 7.89 1.21 -8.43
CA ALA A 157 7.37 2.33 -9.18
C ALA A 157 7.51 2.07 -10.69
N VAL A 158 6.54 2.52 -11.47
CA VAL A 158 6.52 2.36 -12.93
C VAL A 158 6.30 3.72 -13.59
N ASN A 159 7.07 3.99 -14.64
CA ASN A 159 6.86 5.14 -15.50
C ASN A 159 6.75 4.72 -16.96
N LYS A 160 6.70 5.68 -17.89
CA LYS A 160 6.60 5.43 -19.34
C LYS A 160 7.75 4.59 -19.93
N HIS A 161 8.90 4.50 -19.26
CA HIS A 161 10.06 3.75 -19.73
C HIS A 161 10.07 2.31 -19.21
N GLY A 162 9.54 2.10 -18.00
CA GLY A 162 9.37 0.77 -17.42
C GLY A 162 9.28 0.80 -15.90
N THR A 163 9.58 -0.35 -15.31
CA THR A 163 9.52 -0.60 -13.86
C THR A 163 10.89 -0.38 -13.23
N GLY A 164 10.91 0.42 -12.16
CA GLY A 164 12.10 0.67 -11.33
C GLY A 164 12.50 -0.50 -10.43
N ASP A 165 13.56 -0.30 -9.65
CA ASP A 165 14.01 -1.29 -8.67
C ASP A 165 12.97 -1.48 -7.52
N PRO A 166 12.91 -2.68 -6.91
CA PRO A 166 11.97 -2.96 -5.82
C PRO A 166 12.32 -2.20 -4.54
N SER A 167 11.30 -1.87 -3.76
CA SER A 167 11.46 -1.40 -2.39
C SER A 167 12.08 -2.48 -1.48
N ALA A 168 12.41 -2.07 -0.26
CA ALA A 168 12.63 -3.03 0.82
C ALA A 168 11.40 -3.95 0.99
N ARG A 169 11.67 -5.19 1.40
CA ARG A 169 10.64 -6.19 1.71
C ARG A 169 10.06 -5.91 3.09
N VAL A 170 8.74 -5.97 3.20
CA VAL A 170 8.00 -5.87 4.45
C VAL A 170 7.41 -7.23 4.76
N LEU A 171 7.55 -7.66 6.01
CA LEU A 171 6.96 -8.89 6.52
C LEU A 171 5.78 -8.56 7.44
N PHE A 172 4.69 -9.29 7.31
CA PHE A 172 3.54 -9.15 8.20
C PHE A 172 2.74 -10.45 8.30
N ARG A 173 1.93 -10.58 9.35
CA ARG A 173 1.10 -11.77 9.57
C ARG A 173 -0.36 -11.38 9.74
N THR A 174 -1.24 -11.98 8.97
CA THR A 174 -2.69 -11.84 9.12
C THR A 174 -3.17 -12.60 10.37
N PRO A 175 -4.12 -12.07 11.16
CA PRO A 175 -4.76 -12.83 12.24
C PRO A 175 -5.69 -13.92 11.68
N SER A 176 -6.17 -14.83 12.55
CA SER A 176 -7.29 -15.71 12.21
C SER A 176 -8.63 -14.98 12.38
N ILE A 177 -9.63 -15.30 11.57
CA ILE A 177 -10.98 -14.75 11.62
C ILE A 177 -11.63 -15.07 12.99
N VAL A 178 -11.32 -16.22 13.59
CA VAL A 178 -11.81 -16.55 14.95
C VAL A 178 -11.21 -15.62 16.00
N HIS A 179 -9.90 -15.37 15.92
CA HIS A 179 -9.24 -14.42 16.81
C HIS A 179 -9.78 -13.00 16.61
N GLU A 180 -9.97 -12.60 15.36
CA GLU A 180 -10.53 -11.31 14.97
C GLU A 180 -11.97 -11.12 15.47
N ARG A 181 -12.86 -12.12 15.30
CA ARG A 181 -14.22 -12.07 15.87
C ARG A 181 -14.23 -11.95 17.38
N LYS A 182 -13.31 -12.64 18.08
CA LYS A 182 -13.18 -12.53 19.54
C LYS A 182 -12.66 -11.15 19.98
N LEU A 183 -11.78 -10.55 19.18
CA LEU A 183 -11.33 -9.16 19.35
C LEU A 183 -12.50 -8.19 19.09
N GLU A 184 -13.37 -8.46 18.13
CA GLU A 184 -14.57 -7.65 17.86
C GLU A 184 -15.64 -7.79 18.95
N GLU A 185 -15.85 -8.98 19.52
CA GLU A 185 -16.78 -9.21 20.62
C GLU A 185 -16.35 -8.51 21.93
N THR A 186 -15.05 -8.27 22.10
CA THR A 186 -14.48 -7.48 23.20
C THR A 186 -14.33 -6.00 22.84
N SER A 187 -14.77 -5.60 21.64
CA SER A 187 -14.65 -4.24 21.15
C SER A 187 -15.69 -3.30 21.77
N TYR A 188 -15.32 -2.02 21.80
CA TYR A 188 -16.15 -0.94 22.30
C TYR A 188 -17.41 -0.78 21.45
N ASN A 189 -18.59 -0.77 22.09
CA ASN A 189 -19.86 -0.60 21.42
C ASN A 189 -20.14 0.89 21.10
N VAL A 190 -19.84 1.29 19.86
CA VAL A 190 -20.03 2.66 19.36
C VAL A 190 -21.50 3.09 19.43
N THR A 191 -22.42 2.19 19.09
CA THR A 191 -23.87 2.43 19.14
C THR A 191 -24.32 2.77 20.55
N HIS A 192 -23.83 2.04 21.56
CA HIS A 192 -24.13 2.29 22.96
C HIS A 192 -23.63 3.66 23.43
N CYS A 193 -22.44 4.10 23.00
CA CYS A 193 -21.97 5.46 23.29
C CYS A 193 -22.84 6.53 22.64
N CYS A 194 -23.23 6.35 21.39
CA CYS A 194 -24.07 7.33 20.72
C CYS A 194 -25.45 7.47 21.39
N VAL A 195 -26.01 6.37 21.90
CA VAL A 195 -27.22 6.41 22.72
C VAL A 195 -26.96 7.16 24.04
N SER A 196 -25.82 6.93 24.70
CA SER A 196 -25.52 7.58 25.98
C SER A 196 -25.25 9.08 25.86
N VAL A 197 -24.75 9.55 24.72
CA VAL A 197 -24.58 10.99 24.41
C VAL A 197 -25.78 11.59 23.66
N GLN A 198 -26.90 10.85 23.57
CA GLN A 198 -28.18 11.31 23.04
C GLN A 198 -28.14 11.81 21.59
N ILE A 199 -27.43 11.09 20.71
CA ILE A 199 -27.46 11.33 19.26
C ILE A 199 -28.89 11.18 18.75
N SER A 200 -29.31 12.11 17.89
CA SER A 200 -30.66 12.09 17.34
C SER A 200 -30.88 10.87 16.42
N PRO A 201 -32.12 10.34 16.34
CA PRO A 201 -32.42 9.17 15.52
C PRO A 201 -32.05 9.35 14.04
N GLY A 202 -32.10 10.59 13.51
CA GLY A 202 -31.69 10.91 12.14
C GLY A 202 -30.18 10.84 11.91
N CYS A 203 -29.37 11.00 12.96
CA CYS A 203 -27.92 10.95 12.92
C CYS A 203 -27.35 9.59 13.41
N MET A 204 -28.18 8.75 14.01
CA MET A 204 -27.83 7.40 14.45
C MET A 204 -27.23 6.50 13.36
N PRO A 205 -27.59 6.62 12.06
CA PRO A 205 -26.92 5.87 10.98
C PRO A 205 -25.41 6.17 10.83
N LEU A 206 -24.90 7.27 11.41
CA LEU A 206 -23.47 7.58 11.47
C LEU A 206 -22.76 6.91 12.67
N CYS A 207 -23.53 6.43 13.65
CA CYS A 207 -23.12 5.79 14.89
C CYS A 207 -23.03 4.26 14.78
N ASP A 208 -22.54 3.81 13.64
CA ASP A 208 -22.23 2.43 13.35
C ASP A 208 -20.82 2.34 12.77
N TYR A 209 -20.09 1.32 13.21
CA TYR A 209 -18.71 1.11 12.78
C TYR A 209 -18.61 0.85 11.26
N ASN A 210 -19.65 0.25 10.69
CA ASN A 210 -19.80 -0.09 9.27
C ASN A 210 -20.68 0.93 8.52
N ALA A 211 -20.86 2.16 9.02
CA ALA A 211 -21.66 3.16 8.31
C ALA A 211 -21.12 3.40 6.89
N ARG A 212 -21.99 3.20 5.90
CA ARG A 212 -21.65 3.34 4.48
C ARG A 212 -21.26 4.78 4.13
N MET A 213 -20.31 4.94 3.21
CA MET A 213 -19.85 6.26 2.73
C MET A 213 -20.98 7.13 2.15
N SER A 214 -22.05 6.52 1.63
CA SER A 214 -23.26 7.21 1.19
C SER A 214 -23.97 7.95 2.33
N HIS A 215 -24.03 7.37 3.53
CA HIS A 215 -24.65 7.99 4.70
C HIS A 215 -23.79 9.12 5.26
N VAL A 216 -22.46 8.95 5.26
CA VAL A 216 -21.52 10.00 5.69
C VAL A 216 -21.67 11.25 4.83
N ARG A 217 -21.68 11.12 3.50
CA ARG A 217 -21.85 12.27 2.59
C ARG A 217 -23.21 12.95 2.71
N MET A 218 -24.27 12.16 2.92
CA MET A 218 -25.64 12.68 3.01
C MET A 218 -25.94 13.38 4.34
N LEU A 219 -25.36 12.89 5.43
CA LEU A 219 -25.71 13.32 6.79
C LEU A 219 -24.65 14.23 7.43
N ALA A 220 -23.46 14.39 6.86
CA ALA A 220 -22.39 15.21 7.45
C ALA A 220 -22.81 16.67 7.70
N THR A 221 -23.55 17.29 6.78
CA THR A 221 -24.02 18.68 6.92
C THR A 221 -25.19 18.78 7.89
N THR A 222 -26.16 17.86 7.77
CA THR A 222 -27.36 17.78 8.62
C THR A 222 -27.01 17.49 10.08
N CYS A 223 -26.03 16.61 10.32
CA CYS A 223 -25.60 16.19 11.65
C CYS A 223 -24.37 16.95 12.15
N SER A 224 -24.01 18.08 11.53
CA SER A 224 -22.81 18.87 11.86
C SER A 224 -22.73 19.25 13.35
N GLY A 225 -23.87 19.56 13.98
CA GLY A 225 -23.93 19.86 15.42
C GLY A 225 -23.70 18.66 16.34
N GLU A 226 -23.97 17.44 15.86
CA GLU A 226 -23.79 16.19 16.62
C GLU A 226 -22.49 15.46 16.26
N LEU A 227 -21.85 15.86 15.16
CA LEU A 227 -20.64 15.26 14.62
C LEU A 227 -19.48 15.15 15.63
N PRO A 228 -19.22 16.12 16.53
CA PRO A 228 -18.20 15.97 17.57
C PRO A 228 -18.47 14.81 18.54
N ASN A 229 -19.74 14.58 18.91
CA ASN A 229 -20.12 13.49 19.79
C ASN A 229 -20.07 12.14 19.06
N ILE A 230 -20.49 12.12 17.78
CA ILE A 230 -20.40 10.95 16.90
C ILE A 230 -18.94 10.55 16.70
N LEU A 231 -18.06 11.49 16.39
CA LEU A 231 -16.62 11.26 16.18
C LEU A 231 -15.93 10.80 17.47
N ARG A 232 -16.24 11.42 18.61
CA ARG A 232 -15.79 10.96 19.94
C ARG A 232 -16.20 9.51 20.20
N CYS A 233 -17.45 9.14 19.94
CA CYS A 233 -17.91 7.76 20.08
C CYS A 233 -17.20 6.84 19.09
N ALA A 234 -17.01 7.23 17.83
CA ALA A 234 -16.31 6.43 16.82
C ALA A 234 -14.86 6.08 17.21
N VAL A 235 -14.20 6.93 18.01
CA VAL A 235 -12.82 6.71 18.49
C VAL A 235 -12.75 6.12 19.92
N GLY A 236 -13.84 5.54 20.42
CA GLY A 236 -13.85 4.80 21.70
C GLY A 236 -14.32 5.61 22.92
N GLY A 237 -14.93 6.78 22.71
CA GLY A 237 -15.68 7.52 23.75
C GLY A 237 -14.85 8.29 24.78
N ARG A 238 -13.52 8.18 24.73
CA ARG A 238 -12.58 8.78 25.69
C ARG A 238 -11.93 10.05 25.16
N ASN A 239 -11.39 10.85 26.07
CA ASN A 239 -10.55 12.00 25.75
C ASN A 239 -9.08 11.56 25.65
N HIS A 240 -8.49 11.67 24.46
CA HIS A 240 -7.11 11.26 24.20
C HIS A 240 -6.11 12.44 24.23
N GLN A 241 -6.57 13.66 24.52
CA GLN A 241 -5.71 14.85 24.64
C GLN A 241 -4.50 14.65 25.58
N PRO A 242 -4.62 13.99 26.76
CA PRO A 242 -3.47 13.78 27.64
C PRO A 242 -2.37 12.92 27.00
N CYS A 243 -2.74 11.98 26.14
CA CYS A 243 -1.78 11.18 25.37
C CYS A 243 -1.11 12.03 24.28
N CYS A 244 -1.92 12.75 23.51
CA CYS A 244 -1.44 13.59 22.41
C CYS A 244 -0.48 14.68 22.89
N GLN A 245 -0.78 15.28 24.04
CA GLN A 245 0.08 16.27 24.69
C GLN A 245 1.46 15.68 25.02
N ARG A 246 1.51 14.46 25.58
CA ARG A 246 2.79 13.76 25.87
C ARG A 246 3.57 13.43 24.60
N ARG A 247 2.88 13.23 23.46
CA ARG A 247 3.47 12.90 22.16
C ARG A 247 3.73 14.11 21.27
N GLY A 248 3.69 15.31 21.84
CA GLY A 248 4.07 16.54 21.14
C GLY A 248 3.10 16.94 20.02
N VAL A 249 1.84 16.49 20.05
CA VAL A 249 0.80 16.99 19.16
C VAL A 249 0.53 18.46 19.54
N PRO A 250 0.49 19.40 18.58
CA PRO A 250 0.27 20.81 18.88
C PRO A 250 -1.17 21.10 19.34
N GLU A 251 -1.36 22.17 20.13
CA GLU A 251 -2.67 22.60 20.67
C GLU A 251 -3.74 22.77 19.59
N SER A 252 -3.35 23.29 18.41
CA SER A 252 -4.25 23.44 17.27
C SER A 252 -4.85 22.12 16.75
N CYS A 253 -4.22 20.98 17.06
CA CYS A 253 -4.66 19.64 16.67
C CYS A 253 -5.30 18.85 17.81
N MET A 254 -5.41 19.42 19.01
CA MET A 254 -5.97 18.73 20.18
C MET A 254 -7.44 18.38 20.02
N SER A 255 -8.19 19.11 19.19
CA SER A 255 -9.56 18.75 18.84
C SER A 255 -9.63 17.36 18.19
N LEU A 256 -8.68 17.03 17.31
CA LEU A 256 -8.63 15.71 16.66
C LEU A 256 -8.40 14.58 17.69
N CYS A 257 -7.59 14.85 18.72
CA CYS A 257 -7.37 13.92 19.83
C CYS A 257 -8.58 13.80 20.76
N ALA A 258 -9.40 14.84 20.88
CA ALA A 258 -10.66 14.78 21.59
C ALA A 258 -11.79 14.12 20.77
N GLY A 259 -11.54 13.79 19.50
CA GLY A 259 -12.57 13.33 18.56
C GLY A 259 -13.53 14.45 18.15
N THR A 260 -13.08 15.70 18.15
CA THR A 260 -13.85 16.88 17.77
C THR A 260 -13.21 17.60 16.58
N PHE A 261 -14.00 18.42 15.88
CA PHE A 261 -13.50 19.25 14.80
C PHE A 261 -13.34 20.70 15.27
N SER A 262 -12.23 21.32 14.90
CA SER A 262 -11.97 22.74 15.11
C SER A 262 -11.45 23.31 13.80
N SER A 263 -11.87 24.52 13.45
CA SER A 263 -11.36 25.24 12.27
C SER A 263 -9.85 25.52 12.33
N GLN A 264 -9.25 25.40 13.52
CA GLN A 264 -7.80 25.53 13.72
C GLN A 264 -7.02 24.26 13.37
N ALA A 265 -7.70 23.10 13.31
CA ALA A 265 -7.11 21.81 13.00
C ALA A 265 -7.12 21.56 11.48
N THR A 266 -6.25 22.27 10.75
CA THR A 266 -6.17 22.12 9.28
C THR A 266 -5.30 20.92 8.88
N PRO A 267 -5.52 20.35 7.68
CA PRO A 267 -4.72 19.21 7.19
C PRO A 267 -3.23 19.56 7.11
N ALA A 268 -2.92 20.77 6.65
CA ALA A 268 -1.55 21.26 6.53
C ALA A 268 -0.79 21.28 7.87
N VAL A 269 -1.50 21.54 8.98
CA VAL A 269 -0.90 21.66 10.32
C VAL A 269 -0.87 20.31 11.05
N CYS A 270 -1.91 19.49 10.89
CA CYS A 270 -2.07 18.27 11.71
C CYS A 270 -1.58 16.98 11.04
N MET A 271 -1.46 16.93 9.70
CA MET A 271 -0.98 15.74 8.99
C MET A 271 0.42 15.27 9.41
N PRO A 272 1.41 16.14 9.69
CA PRO A 272 2.72 15.70 10.20
C PRO A 272 2.64 14.94 11.54
N TYR A 273 1.60 15.20 12.34
CA TYR A 273 1.39 14.60 13.66
C TYR A 273 0.36 13.46 13.63
N ILE A 274 -0.17 13.10 12.45
CA ILE A 274 -1.25 12.14 12.34
C ILE A 274 -0.85 10.79 12.93
N GLY A 275 0.40 10.35 12.77
CA GLY A 275 0.91 9.12 13.39
C GLY A 275 0.81 9.15 14.92
N ASN A 276 1.22 10.25 15.56
CA ASN A 276 1.15 10.41 17.01
C ASN A 276 -0.31 10.48 17.52
N ILE A 277 -1.18 11.18 16.78
CA ILE A 277 -2.62 11.25 17.07
C ILE A 277 -3.22 9.85 16.99
N MET A 278 -2.95 9.11 15.92
CA MET A 278 -3.49 7.77 15.70
C MET A 278 -3.03 6.77 16.75
N MET A 279 -1.73 6.79 17.11
CA MET A 279 -1.21 5.98 18.23
C MET A 279 -1.95 6.28 19.55
N CYS A 280 -2.25 7.54 19.83
CA CYS A 280 -2.98 7.91 21.04
C CYS A 280 -4.44 7.45 21.04
N LEU A 281 -5.10 7.55 19.89
CA LEU A 281 -6.44 7.02 19.75
C LEU A 281 -6.44 5.49 19.99
N GLU A 282 -5.37 4.78 19.57
CA GLU A 282 -5.08 3.34 19.76
C GLU A 282 -4.82 2.91 21.21
N GLU A 283 -4.09 3.70 22.00
CA GLU A 283 -3.73 3.36 23.38
C GLU A 283 -4.92 3.12 24.32
N GLY A 284 -6.13 3.57 23.95
CA GLY A 284 -7.31 3.40 24.77
C GLY A 284 -8.15 2.14 24.49
N LYS A 285 -8.06 1.50 23.32
CA LYS A 285 -8.99 0.37 23.02
C LYS A 285 -8.44 -0.90 23.66
N ALA A 286 -9.30 -1.65 24.37
CA ALA A 286 -8.99 -3.01 24.86
C ALA A 286 -8.71 -4.02 23.73
N VAL A 287 -8.74 -3.55 22.48
CA VAL A 287 -8.56 -4.31 21.25
C VAL A 287 -7.53 -3.58 20.41
N LYS A 288 -6.34 -4.17 20.26
CA LYS A 288 -5.44 -3.86 19.16
C LYS A 288 -6.07 -4.49 17.92
N GLY A 289 -6.75 -3.67 17.12
CA GLY A 289 -7.56 -4.11 16.00
C GLY A 289 -7.67 -3.00 14.98
N LEU A 290 -7.25 -3.33 13.78
CA LEU A 290 -6.78 -2.43 12.75
C LEU A 290 -7.92 -2.03 11.78
N SER A 291 -9.18 -2.40 12.04
CA SER A 291 -10.33 -2.06 11.16
C SER A 291 -10.72 -0.60 11.22
N TRP A 292 -10.22 0.14 12.22
CA TRP A 292 -10.71 1.49 12.43
C TRP A 292 -9.92 2.52 11.65
N LEU A 293 -8.59 2.39 11.47
CA LEU A 293 -7.86 3.47 10.79
C LEU A 293 -8.31 3.62 9.34
N ALA A 294 -8.75 2.56 8.66
CA ALA A 294 -9.34 2.67 7.33
C ALA A 294 -10.67 3.47 7.37
N ALA A 295 -11.58 3.12 8.28
CA ALA A 295 -12.83 3.84 8.47
C ALA A 295 -12.65 5.28 8.97
N LEU A 296 -11.60 5.58 9.73
CA LEU A 296 -11.32 6.90 10.28
C LEU A 296 -10.47 7.76 9.34
N VAL A 297 -9.53 7.20 8.58
CA VAL A 297 -8.77 7.91 7.53
C VAL A 297 -9.72 8.28 6.39
N ASP A 298 -10.63 7.40 5.97
CA ASP A 298 -11.68 7.75 5.00
C ASP A 298 -12.64 8.82 5.54
N ARG A 299 -12.98 8.79 6.84
CA ARG A 299 -13.88 9.79 7.46
C ARG A 299 -13.19 11.13 7.78
N LEU A 300 -11.92 11.11 8.21
CA LEU A 300 -11.11 12.31 8.46
C LEU A 300 -10.71 12.99 7.15
N SER A 301 -10.46 12.22 6.08
CA SER A 301 -10.26 12.78 4.73
C SER A 301 -11.50 13.53 4.24
N VAL A 302 -12.72 13.10 4.63
CA VAL A 302 -13.95 13.85 4.33
C VAL A 302 -14.06 15.12 5.17
N VAL A 303 -13.72 15.08 6.46
CA VAL A 303 -13.75 16.26 7.34
C VAL A 303 -12.67 17.29 6.99
N MET A 304 -11.56 16.85 6.39
CA MET A 304 -10.44 17.70 5.94
C MET A 304 -10.60 18.24 4.51
N VAL A 305 -11.65 17.82 3.79
CA VAL A 305 -11.99 18.26 2.42
C VAL A 305 -13.19 19.22 2.40
N PHE A 306 -13.80 19.51 3.56
CA PHE A 306 -14.79 20.58 3.75
C PHE A 306 -14.25 21.72 4.62
#